data_AF-A0AB73TWY1-F1
#
_entry.id   AF-A0AB73TWY1-F1
#
_cell.length_a   1.000
_cell.length_b   1.000
_cell.length_c   1.000
_cell.angle_alpha   90.00
_cell.angle_beta   90.00
_cell.angle_gamma   90.00
#
_symmetry.space_group_name_H-M   'P 1'
#
loop_
_entity.id
_entity.type
_entity.pdbx_description
1 polymer ?
#
loop_
_entity_poly.entity_id
_entity_poly.type
_entity_poly.pdbx_seq_one_letter_code
_entity_poly.pdbx_strand_id
1 'polypeptide(L)'
;DDIEKYNEGCNSLELKGKFTKYWKSQKIDYLDIFPNILIEQLEWLKKKKIKMAIASSSPMDTINEVVTTCKIESYFDCLISGRDLPESKPNPTIFLKASEQLRIPVEECLVIEDSYNGIKAGKRANMKVLAIKDKRFSQDVSLADDVIYDIKYLRQEVQVKFGI
;
A
#
# COMPACT_ATOMS: atom_id res chain seq x y z
N ASP A 1 -18.05 -17.11 -0.85
CA ASP A 1 -19.10 -17.71 -1.69
C ASP A 1 -19.88 -16.72 -2.57
N ASP A 2 -19.22 -15.69 -3.13
CA ASP A 2 -19.85 -14.78 -4.13
C ASP A 2 -19.20 -14.84 -5.52
N ILE A 3 -18.18 -15.67 -5.71
CA ILE A 3 -17.41 -15.74 -6.97
C ILE A 3 -18.28 -16.29 -8.12
N GLU A 4 -19.20 -17.22 -7.84
CA GLU A 4 -20.06 -17.81 -8.87
C GLU A 4 -21.07 -16.81 -9.45
N LYS A 5 -21.51 -15.80 -8.68
CA LYS A 5 -22.53 -14.85 -9.12
C LYS A 5 -22.01 -13.83 -10.14
N TYR A 6 -20.69 -13.62 -10.18
CA TYR A 6 -20.01 -12.70 -11.10
C TYR A 6 -19.16 -13.41 -12.15
N ASN A 7 -18.97 -14.72 -12.04
CA ASN A 7 -18.43 -15.55 -13.11
C ASN A 7 -19.50 -15.68 -14.20
N GLU A 8 -19.48 -14.82 -15.22
CA GLU A 8 -20.26 -14.97 -16.46
C GLU A 8 -19.82 -16.23 -17.28
N GLY A 9 -19.74 -17.39 -16.65
CA GLY A 9 -19.23 -18.63 -17.23
C GLY A 9 -17.72 -18.66 -17.49
N CYS A 10 -16.98 -17.60 -17.14
CA CYS A 10 -15.53 -17.56 -17.31
C CYS A 10 -14.77 -18.30 -16.21
N ASN A 11 -13.69 -18.99 -16.60
CA ASN A 11 -12.73 -19.49 -15.62
C ASN A 11 -11.83 -18.35 -15.07
N SER A 12 -11.08 -18.64 -14.01
CA SER A 12 -10.25 -17.64 -13.31
C SER A 12 -9.15 -17.03 -14.19
N LEU A 13 -8.63 -17.77 -15.18
CA LEU A 13 -7.62 -17.28 -16.11
C LEU A 13 -8.23 -16.32 -17.13
N GLU A 14 -9.40 -16.67 -17.68
CA GLU A 14 -10.16 -15.82 -18.58
C GLU A 14 -10.59 -14.51 -17.93
N LEU A 15 -11.10 -14.58 -16.69
CA LEU A 15 -11.43 -13.38 -15.92
C LEU A 15 -10.21 -12.50 -15.66
N LYS A 16 -9.06 -13.09 -15.29
CA LYS A 16 -7.81 -12.33 -15.15
C LYS A 16 -7.42 -11.65 -16.45
N GLY A 17 -7.57 -12.33 -17.59
CA GLY A 17 -7.30 -11.77 -18.91
C GLY A 17 -8.22 -10.59 -19.25
N LYS A 18 -9.54 -10.77 -19.09
CA LYS A 18 -10.55 -9.73 -19.29
C LYS A 18 -10.32 -8.52 -18.38
N PHE A 19 -10.08 -8.76 -17.09
CA PHE A 19 -9.81 -7.71 -16.11
C PHE A 19 -8.53 -6.92 -16.46
N THR A 20 -7.45 -7.61 -16.82
CA THR A 20 -6.19 -6.95 -17.21
C THR A 20 -6.38 -6.07 -18.43
N LYS A 21 -7.13 -6.54 -19.44
CA LYS A 21 -7.45 -5.76 -20.64
C LYS A 21 -8.32 -4.55 -20.31
N TYR A 22 -9.35 -4.72 -19.51
CA TYR A 22 -10.23 -3.64 -19.05
C TYR A 22 -9.47 -2.58 -18.26
N TRP A 23 -8.62 -2.99 -17.31
CA TRP A 23 -7.81 -2.08 -16.49
C TRP A 23 -6.83 -1.27 -17.35
N LYS A 24 -6.14 -1.93 -18.28
CA LYS A 24 -5.22 -1.25 -19.22
C LYS A 24 -5.91 -0.29 -20.19
N SER A 25 -7.22 -0.48 -20.46
CA SER A 25 -7.98 0.45 -21.29
C SER A 25 -8.54 1.64 -20.52
N GLN A 26 -8.51 1.61 -19.18
CA GLN A 26 -8.94 2.77 -18.39
C GLN A 26 -7.87 3.85 -18.46
N LYS A 27 -8.29 5.08 -18.76
CA LYS A 27 -7.45 6.25 -18.58
C LYS A 27 -7.72 6.80 -17.18
N ILE A 28 -6.86 6.44 -16.23
CA ILE A 28 -6.95 6.95 -14.86
C ILE A 28 -6.23 8.29 -14.81
N ASP A 29 -6.92 9.35 -14.40
CA ASP A 29 -6.29 10.60 -14.02
C ASP A 29 -5.87 10.51 -12.55
N TYR A 30 -4.61 10.15 -12.32
CA TYR A 30 -4.11 10.02 -10.95
C TYR A 30 -4.15 11.34 -10.18
N LEU A 31 -4.07 12.50 -10.85
CA LEU A 31 -4.10 13.80 -10.17
C LEU A 31 -5.49 14.13 -9.62
N ASP A 32 -6.55 13.67 -10.29
CA ASP A 32 -7.94 13.87 -9.83
C ASP A 32 -8.24 13.08 -8.54
N ILE A 33 -7.63 11.90 -8.40
CA ILE A 33 -7.84 11.02 -7.24
C ILE A 33 -6.75 11.13 -6.17
N PHE A 34 -5.65 11.83 -6.45
CA PHE A 34 -4.52 11.92 -5.53
C PHE A 34 -4.86 12.84 -4.34
N PRO A 35 -4.75 12.35 -3.10
CA PRO A 35 -5.02 13.18 -1.92
C PRO A 35 -3.86 14.15 -1.71
N ASN A 36 -4.00 15.41 -2.15
CA ASN A 36 -2.95 16.44 -2.04
C ASN A 36 -2.37 16.58 -0.61
N ILE A 37 -3.19 16.35 0.42
CA ILE A 37 -2.77 16.36 1.82
C ILE A 37 -1.65 15.33 2.13
N LEU A 38 -1.51 14.27 1.34
CA LEU A 38 -0.43 13.29 1.46
C LEU A 38 0.95 13.95 1.26
N ILE A 39 1.07 14.98 0.42
CA ILE A 39 2.34 15.69 0.19
C ILE A 39 2.84 16.28 1.52
N GLU A 40 1.96 16.93 2.28
CA GLU A 40 2.31 17.51 3.59
C GLU A 40 2.80 16.43 4.57
N GLN A 41 2.19 15.23 4.53
CA GLN A 41 2.60 14.11 5.37
C GLN A 41 3.99 13.60 4.97
N LEU A 42 4.24 13.41 3.68
CA LEU A 42 5.54 12.94 3.14
C LEU A 42 6.66 13.96 3.41
N GLU A 43 6.39 15.25 3.24
CA GLU A 43 7.34 16.31 3.58
C GLU A 43 7.70 16.30 5.06
N TRP A 44 6.70 16.11 5.94
CA TRP A 44 6.94 16.03 7.37
C TRP A 44 7.80 14.81 7.74
N LEU A 45 7.50 13.63 7.20
CA LEU A 45 8.31 12.42 7.39
C LEU A 45 9.75 12.61 6.89
N LYS A 46 9.92 13.23 5.71
CA LYS A 46 11.24 13.53 5.15
C LYS A 46 12.04 14.53 6.01
N LYS A 47 11.39 15.58 6.54
CA LYS A 47 12.01 16.54 7.48
C LYS A 47 12.48 15.85 8.77
N LYS A 48 11.75 14.82 9.22
CA LYS A 48 12.13 13.94 10.34
C LYS A 48 13.20 12.90 9.99
N LYS A 49 13.66 12.87 8.73
CA LYS A 49 14.65 11.90 8.21
C LYS A 49 14.19 10.45 8.31
N ILE A 50 12.88 10.23 8.24
CA ILE A 50 12.30 8.88 8.22
C ILE A 50 12.49 8.29 6.83
N LYS A 51 12.99 7.06 6.80
CA LYS A 51 13.13 6.26 5.58
C LYS A 51 11.77 5.76 5.11
N MET A 52 11.49 5.88 3.82
CA MET A 52 10.18 5.57 3.25
C MET A 52 10.32 4.65 2.04
N ALA A 53 9.43 3.67 1.94
CA ALA A 53 9.34 2.77 0.80
C ALA A 53 7.90 2.62 0.33
N ILE A 54 7.71 2.37 -0.97
CA ILE A 54 6.44 1.86 -1.51
C ILE A 54 6.54 0.35 -1.67
N ALA A 55 5.61 -0.39 -1.05
CA ALA A 55 5.47 -1.84 -1.16
C ALA A 55 4.07 -2.20 -1.69
N SER A 56 3.92 -2.26 -3.02
CA SER A 56 2.62 -2.38 -3.70
C SER A 56 2.44 -3.72 -4.41
N SER A 57 1.20 -4.21 -4.56
CA SER A 57 0.88 -5.38 -5.40
C SER A 57 0.67 -5.04 -6.88
N SER A 58 0.84 -3.77 -7.25
CA SER A 58 0.81 -3.30 -8.64
C SER A 58 2.10 -3.63 -9.39
N PRO A 59 2.07 -3.72 -10.73
CA PRO A 59 3.28 -3.78 -11.54
C PRO A 59 4.17 -2.54 -11.33
N MET A 60 5.48 -2.70 -11.49
CA MET A 60 6.45 -1.60 -11.32
C MET A 60 6.14 -0.40 -12.24
N ASP A 61 5.74 -0.63 -13.49
CA ASP A 61 5.38 0.44 -14.42
C ASP A 61 4.24 1.32 -13.88
N THR A 62 3.23 0.72 -13.25
CA THR A 62 2.12 1.46 -12.62
C THR A 62 2.60 2.24 -11.39
N ILE A 63 3.51 1.67 -10.58
CA ILE A 63 4.08 2.38 -9.43
C ILE A 63 4.84 3.61 -9.91
N ASN A 64 5.71 3.45 -10.91
CA ASN A 64 6.50 4.53 -11.51
C ASN A 64 5.61 5.61 -12.12
N GLU A 65 4.56 5.22 -12.84
CA GLU A 65 3.59 6.15 -13.41
C GLU A 65 2.93 7.01 -12.32
N VAL A 66 2.46 6.40 -11.23
CA VAL A 66 1.82 7.11 -10.12
C VAL A 66 2.80 8.07 -9.44
N VAL A 67 3.98 7.61 -9.03
CA VAL A 67 4.92 8.47 -8.29
C VAL A 67 5.46 9.62 -9.15
N THR A 68 5.62 9.40 -10.46
CA THR A 68 6.06 10.44 -11.41
C THR A 68 4.94 11.46 -11.64
N THR A 69 3.74 10.98 -11.94
CA THR A 69 2.57 11.85 -12.23
C THR A 69 2.23 12.71 -11.02
N CYS A 70 2.20 12.12 -9.83
CA CYS A 70 1.92 12.82 -8.57
C CYS A 70 3.14 13.56 -7.99
N LYS A 71 4.32 13.48 -8.64
CA LYS A 71 5.57 14.15 -8.24
C LYS A 71 6.03 13.82 -6.82
N ILE A 72 5.86 12.57 -6.41
CA ILE A 72 6.20 12.09 -5.06
C ILE A 72 7.37 11.11 -5.01
N GLU A 73 7.94 10.74 -6.15
CA GLU A 73 9.06 9.78 -6.22
C GLU A 73 10.21 10.13 -5.27
N SER A 74 10.59 11.41 -5.21
CA SER A 74 11.71 11.89 -4.38
C SER A 74 11.52 11.78 -2.86
N TYR A 75 10.35 11.34 -2.39
CA TYR A 75 10.13 11.06 -0.97
C TYR A 75 10.51 9.63 -0.59
N PHE A 76 10.55 8.69 -1.55
CA PHE A 76 10.78 7.28 -1.26
C PHE A 76 12.23 6.89 -1.55
N ASP A 77 12.84 6.15 -0.62
CA ASP A 77 14.19 5.61 -0.77
C ASP A 77 14.20 4.36 -1.66
N CYS A 78 13.08 3.61 -1.71
CA CYS A 78 12.92 2.49 -2.63
C CYS A 78 11.46 2.21 -2.99
N LEU A 79 11.28 1.57 -4.15
CA LEU A 79 9.99 1.13 -4.69
C LEU A 79 10.05 -0.38 -4.91
N ILE A 80 9.02 -1.10 -4.44
CA ILE A 80 8.96 -2.56 -4.51
C ILE A 80 7.59 -2.97 -5.06
N SER A 81 7.62 -3.71 -6.16
CA SER A 81 6.45 -4.34 -6.76
C SER A 81 6.37 -5.80 -6.29
N GLY A 82 5.22 -6.15 -5.73
CA GLY A 82 4.86 -7.51 -5.34
C GLY A 82 4.58 -8.42 -6.53
N ARG A 83 4.48 -7.87 -7.75
CA ARG A 83 4.39 -8.66 -8.99
C ARG A 83 5.70 -9.32 -9.36
N ASP A 84 6.82 -8.78 -8.88
CA ASP A 84 8.16 -9.30 -9.11
C ASP A 84 8.58 -10.30 -8.01
N LEU A 85 7.63 -10.68 -7.14
CA LEU A 85 7.84 -11.63 -6.05
C LEU A 85 7.15 -12.96 -6.34
N PRO A 86 7.72 -14.08 -5.87
CA PRO A 86 7.10 -15.41 -6.03
C PRO A 86 5.70 -15.49 -5.42
N GLU A 87 5.47 -14.79 -4.31
CA GLU A 87 4.20 -14.77 -3.60
C GLU A 87 3.75 -13.35 -3.28
N SER A 88 2.44 -13.10 -3.45
CA SER A 88 1.80 -11.85 -3.08
C SER A 88 1.39 -11.81 -1.60
N LYS A 89 1.04 -10.63 -1.10
CA LYS A 89 0.33 -10.46 0.18
C LYS A 89 -0.83 -11.49 0.26
N PRO A 90 -1.03 -12.20 1.39
CA PRO A 90 -0.51 -11.93 2.74
C PRO A 90 0.87 -12.54 3.05
N ASN A 91 1.66 -12.95 2.04
CA ASN A 91 3.06 -13.28 2.26
C ASN A 91 3.85 -11.99 2.68
N PRO A 92 4.72 -12.05 3.71
CA PRO A 92 5.43 -10.89 4.24
C PRO A 92 6.65 -10.43 3.40
N THR A 93 7.09 -11.21 2.40
CA THR A 93 8.33 -10.97 1.65
C THR A 93 8.46 -9.56 1.11
N ILE A 94 7.35 -8.92 0.69
CA ILE A 94 7.40 -7.55 0.17
C ILE A 94 7.85 -6.54 1.23
N PHE A 95 7.41 -6.70 2.48
CA PHE A 95 7.79 -5.82 3.58
C PHE A 95 9.18 -6.16 4.12
N LEU A 96 9.53 -7.44 4.18
CA LEU A 96 10.89 -7.86 4.55
C LEU A 96 11.94 -7.31 3.58
N LYS A 97 11.66 -7.35 2.27
CA LYS A 97 12.51 -6.72 1.25
C LYS A 97 12.58 -5.19 1.40
N ALA A 98 11.48 -4.55 1.76
CA ALA A 98 11.46 -3.11 2.03
C ALA A 98 12.41 -2.77 3.18
N SER A 99 12.27 -3.46 4.31
CA SER A 99 13.14 -3.32 5.48
C SER A 99 14.62 -3.55 5.12
N GLU A 100 14.93 -4.60 4.36
CA GLU A 100 16.28 -4.89 3.88
C GLU A 100 16.87 -3.77 3.01
N GLN A 101 16.12 -3.27 2.02
CA GLN A 101 16.59 -2.19 1.14
C GLN A 101 16.74 -0.86 1.87
N LEU A 102 15.85 -0.57 2.82
CA LEU A 102 15.96 0.59 3.69
C LEU A 102 17.09 0.45 4.72
N ARG A 103 17.56 -0.78 4.98
CA ARG A 103 18.50 -1.15 6.05
C ARG A 103 17.99 -0.77 7.43
N ILE A 104 16.70 -1.00 7.68
CA ILE A 104 16.01 -0.71 8.94
C ILE A 104 15.49 -2.03 9.52
N PRO A 105 15.70 -2.34 10.82
CA PRO A 105 15.11 -3.52 11.45
C PRO A 105 13.59 -3.55 11.33
N VAL A 106 12.99 -4.74 11.25
CA VAL A 106 11.53 -4.88 11.08
C VAL A 106 10.75 -4.31 12.27
N GLU A 107 11.35 -4.34 13.46
CA GLU A 107 10.79 -3.80 14.71
C GLU A 107 10.69 -2.27 14.70
N GLU A 108 11.49 -1.61 13.86
CA GLU A 108 11.50 -0.15 13.66
C GLU A 108 10.66 0.26 12.43
N CYS A 109 10.05 -0.70 11.74
CA CYS A 109 9.20 -0.43 10.59
C CYS A 109 7.72 -0.26 11.01
N LEU A 110 7.08 0.75 10.41
CA LEU A 110 5.64 0.95 10.46
C LEU A 110 5.06 0.78 9.05
N VAL A 111 4.15 -0.18 8.90
CA VAL A 111 3.41 -0.41 7.65
C VAL A 111 2.13 0.43 7.66
N ILE A 112 1.90 1.20 6.60
CA ILE A 112 0.65 1.91 6.35
C ILE A 112 -0.13 1.15 5.26
N GLU A 113 -1.33 0.65 5.56
CA GLU A 113 -2.08 -0.25 4.67
C GLU A 113 -3.60 -0.07 4.75
N ASP A 114 -4.32 -0.39 3.68
CA ASP A 114 -5.78 -0.30 3.58
C ASP A 114 -6.45 -1.65 3.26
N SER A 115 -5.66 -2.69 3.00
CA SER A 115 -6.14 -4.02 2.62
C SER A 115 -5.90 -5.05 3.73
N TYR A 116 -6.87 -5.95 3.96
CA TYR A 116 -6.72 -7.04 4.92
C TYR A 116 -5.48 -7.92 4.65
N ASN A 117 -5.23 -8.24 3.37
CA ASN A 117 -4.05 -9.02 2.98
C ASN A 117 -2.75 -8.27 3.24
N GLY A 118 -2.72 -6.96 3.03
CA GLY A 118 -1.58 -6.12 3.34
C GLY A 118 -1.32 -6.00 4.84
N ILE A 119 -2.37 -5.76 5.63
CA ILE A 119 -2.28 -5.75 7.09
C ILE A 119 -1.73 -7.09 7.59
N LYS A 120 -2.29 -8.22 7.13
CA LYS A 120 -1.83 -9.55 7.50
C LYS A 120 -0.36 -9.82 7.10
N ALA A 121 0.07 -9.34 5.93
CA ALA A 121 1.47 -9.42 5.52
C ALA A 121 2.39 -8.58 6.43
N GLY A 122 1.99 -7.38 6.83
CA GLY A 122 2.74 -6.53 7.77
C GLY A 122 2.90 -7.19 9.14
N LYS A 123 1.81 -7.74 9.69
CA LYS A 123 1.86 -8.49 10.96
C LYS A 123 2.73 -9.74 10.85
N ARG A 124 2.68 -10.47 9.73
CA ARG A 124 3.56 -11.63 9.48
C ARG A 124 5.03 -11.27 9.31
N ALA A 125 5.33 -10.04 8.93
CA ALA A 125 6.69 -9.50 8.87
C ALA A 125 7.19 -9.05 10.26
N ASN A 126 6.41 -9.25 11.33
CA ASN A 126 6.68 -8.75 12.69
C ASN A 126 6.79 -7.22 12.76
N MET A 127 6.11 -6.51 11.87
CA MET A 127 6.06 -5.04 11.84
C MET A 127 4.80 -4.51 12.51
N LYS A 128 4.86 -3.26 12.99
CA LYS A 128 3.66 -2.52 13.38
C LYS A 128 2.87 -2.12 12.12
N VAL A 129 1.55 -2.09 12.22
CA VAL A 129 0.64 -1.75 11.13
C VAL A 129 -0.35 -0.69 11.57
N LEU A 130 -0.36 0.43 10.87
CA LEU A 130 -1.41 1.45 10.95
C LEU A 130 -2.31 1.33 9.73
N ALA A 131 -3.58 0.99 9.94
CA ALA A 131 -4.53 0.85 8.84
C ALA A 131 -5.16 2.19 8.45
N ILE A 132 -5.37 2.40 7.14
CA ILE A 132 -6.23 3.46 6.61
C ILE A 132 -7.55 2.81 6.21
N LYS A 133 -8.60 3.08 6.97
CA LYS A 133 -9.94 2.52 6.71
C LYS A 133 -10.83 3.55 6.03
N ASP A 134 -11.16 3.31 4.78
CA ASP A 134 -12.15 4.11 4.08
C ASP A 134 -13.57 3.71 4.50
N LYS A 135 -14.36 4.68 4.95
CA LYS A 135 -15.75 4.46 5.40
C LYS A 135 -16.67 3.95 4.29
N ARG A 136 -16.30 4.11 3.02
CA ARG A 136 -17.06 3.66 1.85
C ARG A 136 -16.97 2.14 1.64
N PHE A 137 -15.97 1.48 2.23
CA PHE A 137 -15.71 0.06 2.02
C PHE A 137 -15.79 -0.72 3.33
N SER A 138 -16.31 -1.95 3.25
CA SER A 138 -16.26 -2.90 4.36
C SER A 138 -14.89 -3.59 4.38
N GLN A 139 -13.88 -2.87 4.87
CA GLN A 139 -12.53 -3.40 5.05
C GLN A 139 -12.41 -3.99 6.47
N ASP A 140 -11.98 -5.25 6.53
CA ASP A 140 -11.49 -5.84 7.76
C ASP A 140 -10.07 -5.31 8.04
N VAL A 141 -9.94 -4.58 9.14
CA VAL A 141 -8.70 -3.99 9.62
C VAL A 141 -8.37 -4.46 11.04
N SER A 142 -9.05 -5.52 11.52
CA SER A 142 -9.00 -5.93 12.93
C SER A 142 -7.61 -6.40 13.40
N LEU A 143 -6.72 -6.70 12.47
CA LEU A 143 -5.35 -7.14 12.75
C LEU A 143 -4.34 -5.98 12.87
N ALA A 144 -4.74 -4.75 12.53
CA ALA A 144 -3.86 -3.59 12.63
C ALA A 144 -3.63 -3.17 14.09
N ASP A 145 -2.49 -2.56 14.37
CA ASP A 145 -2.16 -2.03 15.70
C ASP A 145 -2.91 -0.73 15.99
N ASP A 146 -3.22 0.05 14.95
CA ASP A 146 -4.14 1.19 15.04
C ASP A 146 -4.82 1.48 13.68
N VAL A 147 -5.82 2.36 13.68
CA VAL A 147 -6.64 2.68 12.51
C VAL A 147 -6.91 4.19 12.43
N ILE A 148 -6.60 4.78 11.27
CA ILE A 148 -7.09 6.10 10.87
C ILE A 148 -8.11 5.97 9.74
N TYR A 149 -9.00 6.96 9.64
CA TYR A 149 -10.07 6.97 8.63
C TYR A 149 -9.80 7.92 7.46
N ASP A 150 -8.69 8.65 7.52
CA ASP A 150 -8.28 9.65 6.54
C ASP A 150 -6.78 9.89 6.70
N ILE A 151 -6.05 9.92 5.58
CA ILE A 151 -4.60 10.12 5.55
C ILE A 151 -4.17 11.44 6.21
N LYS A 152 -5.06 12.45 6.31
CA LYS A 152 -4.75 13.71 7.02
C LYS A 152 -4.41 13.52 8.50
N TYR A 153 -4.87 12.43 9.11
CA TYR A 153 -4.59 12.12 10.51
C TYR A 153 -3.29 11.33 10.71
N LEU A 154 -2.60 10.93 9.62
CA LEU A 154 -1.40 10.10 9.68
C LEU A 154 -0.36 10.68 10.64
N ARG A 155 0.04 11.93 10.45
CA ARG A 155 1.02 12.59 11.31
C ARG A 155 0.59 12.56 12.78
N GLN A 156 -0.65 12.95 13.10
CA GLN A 156 -1.12 12.98 14.48
C GLN A 156 -1.02 11.59 15.12
N GLU A 157 -1.50 10.56 14.44
CA GLU A 157 -1.52 9.19 14.98
C GLU A 157 -0.11 8.65 15.17
N VAL A 158 0.76 8.86 14.17
CA VAL A 158 2.14 8.39 14.18
C VAL A 158 2.95 9.06 15.30
N GLN A 159 2.72 10.34 15.58
CA GLN A 159 3.36 11.02 16.71
C GLN A 159 2.87 10.48 18.07
N VAL A 160 1.56 10.29 18.22
CA VAL A 160 0.95 9.94 19.52
C VAL A 160 1.15 8.47 19.87
N LYS A 161 1.00 7.56 18.92
CA LYS A 161 0.96 6.11 19.17
C LYS A 161 2.26 5.39 18.83
N PHE A 162 3.05 5.94 17.91
CA PHE A 162 4.25 5.28 17.41
C PHE A 162 5.55 6.02 17.80
N GLY A 163 5.45 7.19 18.44
CA GLY A 163 6.59 7.86 19.08
C GLY A 163 7.55 8.55 18.11
N ILE A 164 7.04 9.01 16.95
CA ILE A 164 7.80 9.67 15.89
C ILE A 164 7.83 11.21 16.04
#